data_AF-A0A961SL68-F1
#
_entry.id   AF-A0A961SL68-F1
#
_cell.length_a   1.000
_cell.length_b   1.000
_cell.length_c   1.000
_cell.angle_alpha   90.00
_cell.angle_beta   90.00
_cell.angle_gamma   90.00
#
_symmetry.space_group_name_H-M   'P 1'
#
loop_
_entity.id
_entity.type
_entity.pdbx_description
1 polymer ?
#
loop_
_entity_poly.entity_id
_entity_poly.type
_entity_poly.pdbx_seq_one_letter_code
_entity_poly.pdbx_strand_id
1 'polypeptide(L)'
;MSGNKNGAAANREGKQMMFLIRSAFWLVVLILLIPTDEAQQKQIYGTAQSAVADIRGFCDRNPKTCASSQYAFNVLIQKAQYGAQMITTLVEEQAGNFTADRPVANAMPSASAVMPVPSAVPLEPTPWVQNGSQNTLNPEDLEADWSGPNV
;
A
#
# COMPACT_ATOMS: atom_id res chain seq x y z
N MET A 1 30.05 -26.07 -21.86
CA MET A 1 28.70 -25.54 -21.54
C MET A 1 28.77 -24.02 -21.39
N SER A 2 28.42 -23.25 -22.42
CA SER A 2 28.35 -21.78 -22.36
C SER A 2 26.89 -21.38 -22.14
N GLY A 3 26.52 -21.17 -20.88
CA GLY A 3 25.15 -20.85 -20.48
C GLY A 3 24.84 -19.37 -20.69
N ASN A 4 23.77 -19.12 -21.43
CA ASN A 4 23.15 -17.83 -21.70
C ASN A 4 22.83 -17.04 -20.42
N LYS A 5 23.67 -16.06 -20.06
CA LYS A 5 23.45 -15.11 -18.94
C LYS A 5 22.56 -13.92 -19.32
N ASN A 6 22.19 -13.79 -20.59
CA ASN A 6 21.57 -12.57 -21.12
C ASN A 6 20.03 -12.57 -20.99
N GLY A 7 19.40 -13.72 -20.77
CA GLY A 7 17.94 -13.81 -20.64
C GLY A 7 17.37 -13.36 -19.28
N ALA A 8 18.16 -13.39 -18.21
CA ALA A 8 17.67 -13.09 -16.85
C ALA A 8 17.62 -11.59 -16.53
N ALA A 9 18.49 -10.78 -17.14
CA ALA A 9 18.53 -9.33 -16.93
C ALA A 9 17.34 -8.62 -17.62
N ALA A 10 17.07 -8.95 -18.89
CA ALA A 10 15.98 -8.32 -19.65
C ALA A 10 14.58 -8.60 -19.07
N ASN A 11 14.36 -9.79 -18.47
CA ASN A 11 13.08 -10.11 -17.82
C ASN A 11 12.90 -9.34 -16.48
N ARG A 12 13.99 -9.10 -15.74
CA ARG A 12 13.99 -8.28 -14.52
C ARG A 12 13.66 -6.82 -14.82
N GLU A 13 14.22 -6.28 -15.90
CA GLU A 13 13.96 -4.91 -16.35
C GLU A 13 12.49 -4.72 -16.76
N GLY A 14 11.91 -5.63 -17.55
CA GLY A 14 10.48 -5.57 -17.89
C GLY A 14 9.55 -5.66 -16.66
N LYS A 15 9.88 -6.52 -15.68
CA LYS A 15 9.10 -6.68 -14.46
C LYS A 15 9.23 -5.49 -13.50
N GLN A 16 10.42 -4.90 -13.39
CA GLN A 16 10.67 -3.72 -12.58
C GLN A 16 10.03 -2.46 -13.20
N MET A 17 10.09 -2.30 -14.52
CA MET A 17 9.43 -1.19 -15.21
C MET A 17 7.91 -1.23 -15.02
N MET A 18 7.29 -2.41 -15.09
CA MET A 18 5.85 -2.53 -14.82
C MET A 18 5.49 -2.17 -13.37
N PHE A 19 6.35 -2.49 -12.40
CA PHE A 19 6.13 -2.10 -11.00
C PHE A 19 6.22 -0.58 -10.82
N LEU A 20 7.25 0.07 -11.36
CA LEU A 20 7.42 1.52 -11.28
C LEU A 20 6.27 2.28 -11.94
N ILE A 21 5.84 1.84 -13.12
CA ILE A 21 4.69 2.44 -13.81
C ILE A 21 3.42 2.29 -12.97
N ARG A 22 3.19 1.13 -12.35
CA ARG A 22 2.04 0.92 -11.45
C ARG A 22 2.14 1.83 -10.22
N SER A 23 3.28 1.88 -9.55
CA SER A 23 3.48 2.73 -8.37
C SER A 23 3.32 4.21 -8.71
N ALA A 24 3.90 4.67 -9.82
CA ALA A 24 3.77 6.05 -10.29
C ALA A 24 2.32 6.39 -10.65
N PHE A 25 1.61 5.49 -11.34
CA PHE A 25 0.19 5.64 -11.63
C PHE A 25 -0.62 5.80 -10.33
N TRP A 26 -0.38 4.94 -9.34
CA TRP A 26 -1.05 5.04 -8.04
C TRP A 26 -0.72 6.34 -7.31
N LEU A 27 0.53 6.81 -7.35
CA LEU A 27 0.92 8.09 -6.75
C LEU A 27 0.24 9.29 -7.41
N VAL A 28 0.16 9.31 -8.75
CA VAL A 28 -0.52 10.38 -9.49
C VAL A 28 -2.01 10.39 -9.17
N VAL A 29 -2.66 9.22 -9.14
CA VAL A 29 -4.06 9.09 -8.73
C VAL A 29 -4.26 9.63 -7.31
N LEU A 30 -3.37 9.29 -6.39
CA LEU A 30 -3.45 9.74 -5.01
C LEU A 30 -3.28 11.26 -4.89
N ILE A 31 -2.33 11.86 -5.60
CA ILE A 31 -2.12 13.32 -5.62
C ILE A 31 -3.34 14.04 -6.21
N LEU A 32 -3.93 13.51 -7.29
CA LEU A 32 -5.14 14.08 -7.89
C LEU A 32 -6.35 14.00 -6.94
N LEU A 33 -6.39 12.96 -6.10
CA LEU A 33 -7.47 12.77 -5.13
C LEU A 33 -7.34 13.69 -3.91
N ILE A 34 -6.17 14.27 -3.66
CA ILE A 34 -5.99 15.23 -2.56
C ILE A 34 -6.76 16.51 -2.91
N PRO A 35 -7.80 16.87 -2.13
CA PRO A 35 -8.62 18.04 -2.42
C PRO A 35 -7.79 19.31 -2.23
N THR A 36 -7.68 20.11 -3.30
CA THR A 36 -6.93 21.38 -3.31
C THR A 36 -7.76 22.59 -2.91
N ASP A 37 -9.09 22.45 -2.82
CA ASP A 37 -10.04 23.53 -2.52
C ASP A 37 -10.88 23.23 -1.27
N GLU A 38 -11.13 24.25 -0.44
CA GLU A 38 -11.84 24.12 0.85
C GLU A 38 -13.32 23.69 0.69
N ALA A 39 -13.98 24.05 -0.41
CA ALA A 39 -15.35 23.63 -0.68
C ALA A 39 -15.40 22.14 -1.07
N GLN A 40 -14.42 21.69 -1.87
CA GLN A 40 -14.28 20.28 -2.25
C GLN A 40 -13.87 19.42 -1.06
N GLN A 41 -13.05 19.95 -0.16
CA GLN A 41 -12.68 19.28 1.09
C GLN A 41 -13.93 18.87 1.88
N LYS A 42 -14.89 19.76 2.13
CA LYS A 42 -16.10 19.43 2.90
C LYS A 42 -16.92 18.30 2.28
N GLN A 43 -17.02 18.26 0.95
CA GLN A 43 -17.75 17.21 0.24
C GLN A 43 -17.02 15.86 0.31
N ILE A 44 -15.69 15.86 0.11
CA ILE A 44 -14.85 14.66 0.19
C ILE A 44 -14.80 14.13 1.63
N TYR A 45 -14.76 14.99 2.64
CA TYR A 45 -14.86 14.57 4.03
C TYR A 45 -16.24 13.95 4.33
N GLY A 46 -17.31 14.45 3.72
CA GLY A 46 -18.64 13.84 3.83
C GLY A 46 -18.71 12.43 3.22
N THR A 47 -18.12 12.22 2.04
CA THR A 47 -18.08 10.88 1.42
C THR A 47 -17.16 9.93 2.16
N ALA A 48 -16.02 10.41 2.66
CA ALA A 48 -15.14 9.63 3.53
C ALA A 48 -15.85 9.23 4.83
N GLN A 49 -16.65 10.12 5.42
CA GLN A 49 -17.45 9.80 6.60
C GLN A 49 -18.49 8.71 6.32
N SER A 50 -19.13 8.73 5.15
CA SER A 50 -20.04 7.65 4.72
C SER A 50 -19.30 6.31 4.60
N ALA A 51 -18.14 6.30 3.95
CA ALA A 51 -17.33 5.08 3.84
C ALA A 51 -16.87 4.56 5.22
N VAL A 52 -16.56 5.47 6.15
CA VAL A 52 -16.25 5.10 7.54
C VAL A 52 -17.48 4.52 8.24
N ALA A 53 -18.68 5.04 7.99
CA ALA A 53 -19.91 4.47 8.52
C ALA A 53 -20.15 3.04 7.97
N ASP A 54 -19.85 2.79 6.70
CA ASP A 54 -19.96 1.45 6.12
C ASP A 54 -18.98 0.46 6.75
N ILE A 55 -17.73 0.88 6.97
CA ILE A 55 -16.72 0.06 7.67
C ILE A 55 -17.17 -0.23 9.11
N ARG A 56 -17.71 0.77 9.81
CA ARG A 56 -18.24 0.57 11.17
C ARG A 56 -19.40 -0.43 11.16
N GLY A 57 -20.35 -0.29 10.24
CA GLY A 57 -21.45 -1.24 10.09
C GLY A 57 -20.98 -2.66 9.76
N PHE A 58 -19.91 -2.82 8.99
CA PHE A 58 -19.28 -4.12 8.76
C PHE A 58 -18.65 -4.69 10.04
N CYS A 59 -17.96 -3.85 10.82
CA CYS A 59 -17.36 -4.26 12.09
C CYS A 59 -18.41 -4.66 13.14
N ASP A 60 -19.54 -3.97 13.19
CA ASP A 60 -20.65 -4.32 14.09
C ASP A 60 -21.19 -5.73 13.79
N ARG A 61 -21.23 -6.11 12.51
CA ARG A 61 -21.66 -7.44 12.07
C ARG A 61 -20.57 -8.51 12.19
N ASN A 62 -19.30 -8.11 12.12
CA ASN A 62 -18.14 -9.01 12.10
C ASN A 62 -17.05 -8.59 13.10
N PRO A 63 -17.31 -8.65 14.41
CA PRO A 63 -16.39 -8.13 15.43
C PRO A 63 -15.05 -8.87 15.46
N LYS A 64 -15.03 -10.18 15.18
CA LYS A 64 -13.80 -10.99 15.15
C LYS A 64 -12.84 -10.56 14.04
N THR A 65 -13.38 -10.20 12.87
CA THR A 65 -12.59 -9.77 11.70
C THR A 65 -11.97 -8.39 11.91
N CYS A 66 -12.69 -7.48 12.55
CA CYS A 66 -12.12 -6.17 12.89
C CYS A 66 -11.10 -6.27 14.04
N ALA A 67 -11.30 -7.17 15.01
CA ALA A 67 -10.32 -7.39 16.09
C ALA A 67 -8.98 -7.95 15.56
N SER A 68 -9.01 -8.88 14.59
CA SER A 68 -7.78 -9.44 14.02
C SER A 68 -6.97 -8.44 13.19
N SER A 69 -7.64 -7.45 12.57
CA SER A 69 -6.98 -6.43 11.75
C SER A 69 -6.41 -5.25 12.56
N GLN A 70 -6.87 -5.03 13.80
CA GLN A 70 -6.42 -3.93 14.67
C GLN A 70 -4.90 -3.88 14.85
N TYR A 71 -4.26 -5.04 15.06
CA TYR A 71 -2.82 -5.10 15.27
C TYR A 71 -2.04 -4.62 14.03
N ALA A 72 -2.39 -5.13 12.85
CA ALA A 72 -1.75 -4.74 11.60
C ALA A 72 -1.97 -3.25 11.29
N PHE A 73 -3.19 -2.74 11.56
CA PHE A 73 -3.53 -1.35 11.33
C PHE A 73 -2.76 -0.39 12.25
N ASN A 74 -2.61 -0.72 13.53
CA ASN A 74 -1.85 0.08 14.48
C ASN A 74 -0.38 0.20 14.08
N VAL A 75 0.25 -0.90 13.65
CA VAL A 75 1.64 -0.87 13.16
C VAL A 75 1.78 -0.01 11.90
N LEU A 76 0.81 -0.10 10.98
CA LEU A 76 0.79 0.74 9.79
C LEU A 76 0.69 2.22 10.14
N ILE A 77 -0.19 2.59 11.07
CA ILE A 77 -0.35 3.98 11.53
C ILE A 77 0.95 4.49 12.17
N GLN A 78 1.57 3.71 13.04
CA GLN A 78 2.84 4.09 13.67
C GLN A 78 3.93 4.35 12.62
N LYS A 79 4.03 3.48 11.60
CA LYS A 79 4.96 3.67 10.48
C LYS A 79 4.62 4.90 9.64
N ALA A 80 3.34 5.17 9.41
CA ALA A 80 2.89 6.35 8.67
C ALA A 80 3.23 7.65 9.42
N GLN A 81 3.03 7.69 10.75
CA GLN A 81 3.40 8.84 11.58
C GLN A 81 4.90 9.11 11.54
N TYR A 82 5.71 8.05 11.69
CA TYR A 82 7.17 8.18 11.58
C TYR A 82 7.60 8.63 10.17
N GLY A 83 6.99 8.06 9.13
CA GLY A 83 7.24 8.46 7.74
C GLY A 83 6.88 9.92 7.46
N ALA A 84 5.78 10.41 8.02
CA ALA A 84 5.37 11.80 7.90
C ALA A 84 6.41 12.74 8.53
N GLN A 85 6.90 12.43 9.73
CA GLN A 85 7.96 13.19 10.40
C GLN A 85 9.26 13.21 9.59
N MET A 86 9.63 12.09 8.98
CA MET A 86 10.82 11.98 8.15
C MET A 86 10.72 12.84 6.87
N ILE A 87 9.55 12.86 6.23
CA ILE A 87 9.34 13.68 5.02
C ILE A 87 9.38 15.16 5.38
N THR A 88 8.80 15.58 6.51
CA THR A 88 8.83 16.99 6.92
C THR A 88 10.25 17.49 7.16
N THR A 89 11.11 16.70 7.83
CA THR A 89 12.51 17.10 8.06
C THR A 89 13.29 17.20 6.76
N LEU A 90 13.09 16.28 5.82
CA LEU A 90 13.75 16.33 4.50
C LEU A 90 13.32 17.55 3.69
N VAL A 91 12.03 17.92 3.74
CA VAL A 91 11.53 19.12 3.06
C VAL A 91 12.13 20.38 3.68
N GLU A 92 12.24 20.45 5.01
CA GLU A 92 12.87 21.59 5.71
C GLU A 92 14.37 21.71 5.37
N GLU A 93 15.12 20.60 5.37
CA GLU A 93 16.53 20.57 4.99
C GLU A 93 16.75 20.97 3.52
N GLN A 94 15.91 20.48 2.61
CA GLN A 94 16.00 20.84 1.19
C GLN A 94 15.59 22.29 0.95
N ALA A 95 14.54 22.78 1.62
CA ALA A 95 14.12 24.18 1.55
C ALA A 95 15.23 25.15 1.99
N GLY A 96 16.05 24.77 2.99
CA GLY A 96 17.24 25.52 3.38
C GLY A 96 18.37 25.53 2.34
N ASN A 97 18.43 24.51 1.47
CA ASN A 97 19.45 24.40 0.41
C ASN A 97 19.02 25.04 -0.93
N PHE A 98 17.73 25.35 -1.13
CA PHE A 98 17.23 25.99 -2.35
C PHE A 98 17.53 27.50 -2.43
N THR A 99 18.03 28.13 -1.37
CA THR A 99 18.46 29.55 -1.38
C THR A 99 19.94 29.75 -1.72
N ALA A 100 20.68 28.71 -2.08
CA ALA A 100 22.07 28.82 -2.53
C ALA A 100 22.18 28.48 -4.03
N ASP A 101 22.59 29.49 -4.80
CA ASP A 101 22.79 29.48 -6.24
C ASP A 101 23.80 28.40 -6.73
N ARG A 102 23.49 27.78 -7.89
CA ARG A 102 24.37 27.04 -8.85
C ARG A 102 24.75 25.54 -8.64
N PRO A 103 25.10 24.83 -9.75
CA PRO A 103 24.61 23.49 -10.06
C PRO A 103 25.50 22.37 -9.52
N VAL A 104 24.88 21.28 -9.04
CA VAL A 104 25.60 20.07 -8.65
C VAL A 104 25.20 18.92 -9.55
N ALA A 105 26.08 18.62 -10.51
CA ALA A 105 26.18 17.31 -11.09
C ALA A 105 26.60 16.31 -10.01
N ASN A 106 25.94 15.15 -10.02
CA ASN A 106 26.33 13.89 -9.36
C ASN A 106 26.38 13.89 -7.82
N ALA A 107 25.29 13.42 -7.23
CA ALA A 107 25.36 12.58 -6.03
C ALA A 107 24.21 11.56 -6.07
N MET A 108 24.47 10.36 -6.63
CA MET A 108 23.68 9.20 -6.24
C MET A 108 23.97 8.94 -4.76
N PRO A 109 22.96 8.82 -3.87
CA PRO A 109 23.22 8.35 -2.52
C PRO A 109 23.72 6.91 -2.60
N SER A 110 24.93 6.68 -2.10
CA SER A 110 25.48 5.32 -1.96
C SER A 110 24.52 4.44 -1.16
N ALA A 111 24.40 3.18 -1.60
CA ALA A 111 23.52 2.14 -1.08
C ALA A 111 23.90 1.63 0.34
N SER A 112 24.25 2.53 1.27
CA SER A 112 24.67 2.17 2.63
C SER A 112 23.82 2.78 3.74
N ALA A 113 22.79 3.56 3.44
CA ALA A 113 21.79 3.97 4.43
C ALA A 113 20.63 2.96 4.52
N VAL A 114 20.95 1.68 4.71
CA VAL A 114 19.96 0.71 5.21
C VAL A 114 19.92 0.92 6.72
N MET A 115 19.02 1.78 7.19
CA MET A 115 18.65 1.83 8.60
C MET A 115 18.18 0.41 9.00
N PRO A 116 18.63 -0.14 10.14
CA PRO A 116 18.22 -1.46 10.55
C PRO A 116 16.72 -1.42 10.83
N VAL A 117 15.95 -2.11 10.00
CA VAL A 117 14.60 -2.52 10.36
C VAL A 117 14.76 -3.35 11.63
N PRO A 118 14.20 -2.96 12.80
CA PRO A 118 14.22 -3.85 13.95
C PRO A 118 13.57 -5.15 13.51
N SER A 119 14.30 -6.25 13.67
CA SER A 119 13.88 -7.59 13.26
C SER A 119 12.40 -7.76 13.58
N ALA A 120 11.61 -7.99 12.53
CA ALA A 120 10.21 -8.36 12.70
C ALA A 120 10.16 -9.49 13.73
N VAL A 121 9.33 -9.33 14.76
CA VAL A 121 8.95 -10.45 15.63
C VAL A 121 8.58 -11.59 14.68
N PRO A 122 9.21 -12.78 14.76
CA PRO A 122 8.85 -13.89 13.91
C PRO A 122 7.37 -14.23 14.11
N LEU A 123 6.52 -13.73 13.22
CA LEU A 123 5.23 -14.34 12.97
C LEU A 123 5.58 -15.60 12.18
N GLU A 124 5.63 -16.74 12.87
CA GLU A 124 5.74 -18.01 12.18
C GLU A 124 4.68 -18.04 11.08
N PRO A 125 5.06 -18.27 9.80
CA PRO A 125 4.08 -18.52 8.77
C PRO A 125 3.37 -19.81 9.17
N THR A 126 2.11 -19.73 9.57
CA THR A 126 1.26 -20.92 9.66
C THR A 126 1.36 -21.64 8.30
N PRO A 127 1.81 -22.91 8.26
CA PRO A 127 1.96 -23.62 7.01
C PRO A 127 0.61 -23.70 6.32
N TRP A 128 0.51 -23.11 5.14
CA TRP A 128 -0.64 -23.31 4.25
C TRP A 128 -0.64 -24.79 3.87
N VAL A 129 -1.52 -25.59 4.46
CA VAL A 129 -1.73 -26.98 4.06
C VAL A 129 -2.35 -26.96 2.65
N GLN A 130 -1.49 -27.06 1.64
CA GLN A 130 -1.87 -27.22 0.23
C GLN A 130 -2.14 -28.70 -0.04
N ASN A 131 -3.18 -29.26 0.58
CA ASN A 131 -3.58 -30.64 0.32
C ASN A 131 -5.02 -30.68 -0.19
N GLY A 132 -5.19 -31.12 -1.43
CA GLY A 132 -6.50 -31.26 -2.08
C GLY A 132 -7.06 -29.93 -2.60
N SER A 133 -7.83 -30.00 -3.69
CA SER A 133 -8.52 -28.86 -4.31
C SER A 133 -9.10 -27.92 -3.25
N GLN A 134 -8.70 -26.65 -3.27
CA GLN A 134 -9.23 -25.54 -2.46
C GLN A 134 -10.68 -25.19 -2.82
N ASN A 135 -11.47 -26.17 -3.27
CA ASN A 135 -12.88 -26.02 -3.59
C ASN A 135 -13.65 -26.32 -2.31
N THR A 136 -13.84 -25.30 -1.49
CA THR A 136 -14.65 -25.37 -0.27
C THR A 136 -16.14 -25.18 -0.56
N LEU A 137 -16.50 -25.00 -1.83
CA LEU A 137 -17.86 -24.72 -2.27
C LEU A 137 -18.58 -26.04 -2.52
N ASN A 138 -19.76 -26.19 -1.91
CA ASN A 138 -20.68 -27.28 -2.22
C ASN A 138 -21.18 -27.07 -3.67
N PRO A 139 -21.54 -28.11 -4.45
CA PRO A 139 -22.13 -27.93 -5.78
C PRO A 139 -23.38 -27.03 -5.80
N GLU A 140 -24.06 -26.90 -4.66
CA GLU A 140 -25.20 -26.00 -4.44
C GLU A 140 -24.77 -24.51 -4.37
N ASP A 141 -23.54 -24.21 -3.93
CA ASP A 141 -22.99 -22.84 -3.89
C ASP A 141 -22.57 -22.33 -5.28
N LEU A 142 -22.50 -23.22 -6.27
CA LEU A 142 -22.12 -22.90 -7.65
C LEU A 142 -23.33 -22.48 -8.50
N GLU A 143 -24.55 -22.64 -7.99
CA GLU A 143 -25.75 -22.16 -8.68
C GLU A 143 -25.98 -20.67 -8.35
N ALA A 144 -26.11 -19.85 -9.38
CA ALA A 144 -26.40 -18.43 -9.22
C ALA A 144 -27.88 -18.23 -8.86
N ASP A 145 -28.25 -18.44 -7.60
CA ASP A 145 -29.60 -18.13 -7.08
C ASP A 145 -29.66 -16.77 -6.37
N TRP A 146 -28.76 -15.84 -6.71
CA TRP A 146 -28.87 -14.47 -6.21
C TRP A 146 -30.07 -13.77 -6.85
N SER A 147 -31.24 -14.03 -6.30
CA SER A 147 -32.45 -13.27 -6.52
C SER A 147 -32.34 -11.98 -5.70
N GLY A 148 -32.09 -10.86 -6.40
CA GLY A 148 -32.11 -9.54 -5.78
C GLY A 148 -33.44 -9.24 -5.10
N PRO A 149 -33.52 -8.18 -4.27
CA PRO A 149 -34.76 -7.82 -3.59
C PRO A 149 -35.87 -7.64 -4.63
N ASN A 150 -36.93 -8.45 -4.54
CA ASN A 150 -38.12 -8.30 -5.38
C ASN A 150 -38.72 -6.91 -5.08
N VAL A 151 -38.68 -6.03 -6.07
CA VAL A 151 -39.41 -4.75 -6.10
C VAL A 151 -40.77 -4.95 -6.74
#